data_AF-A0A7Z9FJG0-F1
#
_entry.id   AF-A0A7Z9FJG0-F1
#
_cell.length_a   1.000
_cell.length_b   1.000
_cell.length_c   1.000
_cell.angle_alpha   90.00
_cell.angle_beta   90.00
_cell.angle_gamma   90.00
#
_symmetry.space_group_name_H-M   'P 1'
#
loop_
_entity.id
_entity.type
_entity.pdbx_description
1 polymer ?
#
loop_
_entity_poly.entity_id
_entity_poly.type
_entity_poly.pdbx_seq_one_letter_code
_entity_poly.pdbx_strand_id
1 'polypeptide(L)'
;KEGDDVKVENDDWVLINYEGRIEGKEFDDSKANDMQFAIGGSDLVEFHSGLLGMSSGDEKEVEIELPDRFGENAGKKANFIIKLTEISFVKRPELDESFFEKYGVVDEAELKENVGVTIISRKTAELKSEYRIAVRTQLSDLYDEFDLPEELMEFEKEQVQKELEKISAEKEITEEEKEKKRQEGYENAKKDLRMKFILDSISEHEKMNFDENEAAREFVGLAQITGQSPDKLIQTPFGRDMYQRIIIRKQGDSILDRVVARVFGDLIEEISSEAHEHVHDENCEHDHT
;
A
#
# COMPACT_ATOMS: atom_id res chain seq x y z
N LYS A 1 -8.09 -5.56 -32.69
CA LYS A 1 -9.23 -5.58 -33.62
C LYS A 1 -8.61 -5.63 -35.03
N GLU A 2 -9.00 -6.56 -35.89
CA GLU A 2 -8.43 -6.69 -37.24
C GLU A 2 -9.52 -6.40 -38.30
N GLY A 3 -9.22 -5.53 -39.26
CA GLY A 3 -10.09 -5.21 -40.40
C GLY A 3 -9.88 -3.80 -40.95
N ASP A 4 -10.08 -3.62 -42.26
CA ASP A 4 -9.81 -2.37 -43.00
C ASP A 4 -10.75 -1.20 -42.64
N ASP A 5 -11.80 -1.42 -41.84
CA ASP A 5 -12.79 -0.40 -41.41
C ASP A 5 -12.94 -0.34 -39.87
N VAL A 6 -11.95 -0.88 -39.13
CA VAL A 6 -11.93 -0.76 -37.67
C VAL A 6 -11.51 0.65 -37.29
N LYS A 7 -12.41 1.34 -36.59
CA LYS A 7 -12.17 2.68 -36.04
C LYS A 7 -12.08 2.64 -34.53
N VAL A 8 -11.30 3.56 -33.98
CA VAL A 8 -11.17 3.75 -32.54
C VAL A 8 -12.51 4.19 -31.95
N GLU A 9 -12.99 3.43 -30.97
CA GLU A 9 -14.15 3.73 -30.15
C GLU A 9 -13.76 3.93 -28.68
N ASN A 10 -14.72 4.31 -27.83
CA ASN A 10 -14.49 4.34 -26.40
C ASN A 10 -14.20 2.92 -25.87
N ASP A 11 -13.37 2.81 -24.82
CA ASP A 11 -12.90 1.55 -24.22
C ASP A 11 -11.96 0.69 -25.09
N ASP A 12 -11.61 1.15 -26.29
CA ASP A 12 -10.53 0.56 -27.08
C ASP A 12 -9.16 0.91 -26.51
N TRP A 13 -8.23 -0.03 -26.65
CA TRP A 13 -6.82 0.19 -26.42
C TRP A 13 -6.17 0.62 -27.73
N VAL A 14 -5.38 1.66 -27.68
CA VAL A 14 -4.65 2.18 -28.84
C VAL A 14 -3.16 2.07 -28.58
N LEU A 15 -2.40 1.77 -29.62
CA LEU A 15 -0.95 1.88 -29.64
C LEU A 15 -0.58 3.02 -30.57
N ILE A 16 0.05 4.08 -30.05
CA ILE A 16 0.35 5.27 -30.83
C ILE A 16 1.83 5.66 -30.74
N ASN A 17 2.28 6.37 -31.76
CA ASN A 17 3.49 7.18 -31.72
C ASN A 17 3.08 8.64 -31.85
N TYR A 18 3.71 9.54 -31.12
CA TYR A 18 3.45 10.97 -31.29
C TYR A 18 4.72 11.80 -31.27
N GLU A 19 4.68 12.92 -31.97
CA GLU A 19 5.70 13.97 -31.92
C GLU A 19 5.02 15.33 -31.81
N GLY A 20 5.38 16.08 -30.78
CA GLY A 20 4.80 17.35 -30.38
C GLY A 20 5.76 18.50 -30.62
N ARG A 21 5.23 19.67 -30.99
CA ARG A 21 6.02 20.89 -31.16
C ARG A 21 5.28 22.09 -30.61
N ILE A 22 5.99 22.94 -29.88
CA ILE A 22 5.53 24.28 -29.46
C ILE A 22 6.19 25.29 -30.37
N GLU A 23 5.40 26.06 -31.12
CA GLU A 23 5.91 27.07 -32.06
C GLU A 23 6.99 26.52 -33.03
N GLY A 24 6.86 25.25 -33.42
CA GLY A 24 7.79 24.55 -34.31
C GLY A 24 9.06 23.98 -33.65
N LYS A 25 9.22 24.10 -32.32
CA LYS A 25 10.33 23.51 -31.56
C LYS A 25 9.89 22.29 -30.75
N GLU A 26 10.72 21.26 -30.73
CA GLU A 26 10.60 20.12 -29.82
C GLU A 26 10.82 20.57 -28.38
N PHE A 27 10.21 19.85 -27.44
CA PHE A 27 10.33 20.08 -26.00
C PHE A 27 10.43 18.74 -25.26
N ASP A 28 10.77 18.76 -23.97
CA ASP A 28 10.84 17.52 -23.18
C ASP A 28 9.46 16.85 -23.11
N ASP A 29 9.42 15.52 -23.21
CA ASP A 29 8.21 14.70 -23.33
C ASP A 29 7.34 14.94 -24.59
N SER A 30 7.88 15.69 -25.56
CA SER A 30 7.17 15.94 -26.82
C SER A 30 7.09 14.73 -27.73
N LYS A 31 7.88 13.66 -27.51
CA LYS A 31 7.89 12.48 -28.37
C LYS A 31 7.78 11.21 -27.55
N ALA A 32 6.94 10.29 -28.01
CA ALA A 32 6.88 8.94 -27.48
C ALA A 32 6.60 7.94 -28.59
N ASN A 33 7.12 6.72 -28.42
CA ASN A 33 6.88 5.60 -29.30
C ASN A 33 6.25 4.45 -28.52
N ASP A 34 5.41 3.67 -29.19
CA ASP A 34 4.73 2.49 -28.68
C ASP A 34 3.95 2.77 -27.38
N MET A 35 3.31 3.94 -27.32
CA MET A 35 2.48 4.33 -26.19
C MET A 35 1.14 3.61 -26.27
N GLN A 36 0.86 2.77 -25.27
CA GLN A 36 -0.37 2.00 -25.20
C GLN A 36 -1.27 2.48 -24.05
N PHE A 37 -2.53 2.80 -24.34
CA PHE A 37 -3.51 3.23 -23.34
C PHE A 37 -4.95 3.01 -23.80
N ALA A 38 -5.90 3.08 -22.86
CA ALA A 38 -7.32 2.95 -23.13
C ALA A 38 -7.98 4.32 -23.40
N ILE A 39 -8.77 4.38 -24.46
CA ILE A 39 -9.61 5.54 -24.79
C ILE A 39 -10.79 5.60 -23.80
N GLY A 40 -11.03 6.77 -23.22
CA GLY A 40 -12.01 6.97 -22.14
C GLY A 40 -11.47 6.74 -20.73
N GLY A 41 -10.21 6.30 -20.59
CA GLY A 41 -9.50 6.19 -19.31
C GLY A 41 -8.98 7.52 -18.76
N SER A 42 -8.24 7.46 -17.64
CA SER A 42 -7.59 8.64 -17.02
C SER A 42 -6.25 9.01 -17.66
N ASP A 43 -5.68 8.13 -18.48
CA ASP A 43 -4.34 8.28 -19.03
C ASP A 43 -4.40 9.00 -20.38
N LEU A 44 -3.51 9.98 -20.59
CA LEU A 44 -3.33 10.67 -21.88
C LEU A 44 -4.64 11.24 -22.47
N VAL A 45 -5.55 11.71 -21.61
CA VAL A 45 -6.90 12.19 -21.93
C VAL A 45 -6.92 13.23 -23.05
N GLU A 46 -5.90 14.08 -23.12
CA GLU A 46 -5.80 15.10 -24.16
C GLU A 46 -5.76 14.54 -25.59
N PHE A 47 -5.28 13.31 -25.77
CA PHE A 47 -5.15 12.66 -27.08
C PHE A 47 -6.42 11.93 -27.50
N HIS A 48 -7.34 11.65 -26.56
CA HIS A 48 -8.51 10.78 -26.79
C HIS A 48 -9.42 11.34 -27.89
N SER A 49 -9.74 12.64 -27.82
CA SER A 49 -10.60 13.29 -28.81
C SER A 49 -10.00 13.30 -30.23
N GLY A 50 -8.66 13.34 -30.32
CA GLY A 50 -7.93 13.27 -31.57
C GLY A 50 -8.00 11.90 -32.23
N LEU A 51 -7.97 10.85 -31.40
CA LEU A 51 -7.87 9.45 -31.81
C LEU A 51 -9.22 8.79 -32.14
N LEU A 52 -10.31 9.26 -31.55
CA LEU A 52 -11.65 8.73 -31.84
C LEU A 52 -11.95 8.78 -33.34
N GLY A 53 -12.37 7.63 -33.88
CA GLY A 53 -12.69 7.48 -35.29
C GLY A 53 -11.50 7.26 -36.24
N MET A 54 -10.25 7.27 -35.74
CA MET A 54 -9.06 6.92 -36.53
C MET A 54 -8.99 5.41 -36.77
N SER A 55 -8.38 5.02 -37.90
CA SER A 55 -8.07 3.64 -38.25
C SER A 55 -6.58 3.33 -38.01
N SER A 56 -6.24 2.05 -37.88
CA SER A 56 -4.84 1.62 -37.78
C SER A 56 -4.02 2.11 -38.98
N GLY A 57 -2.89 2.74 -38.72
CA GLY A 57 -2.01 3.35 -39.72
C GLY A 57 -2.30 4.83 -40.00
N ASP A 58 -3.42 5.38 -39.51
CA ASP A 58 -3.75 6.79 -39.69
C ASP A 58 -2.79 7.70 -38.93
N GLU A 59 -2.52 8.85 -39.54
CA GLU A 59 -1.74 9.94 -38.97
C GLU A 59 -2.59 11.21 -38.94
N LYS A 60 -2.57 11.93 -37.81
CA LYS A 60 -3.36 13.14 -37.62
C LYS A 60 -2.60 14.16 -36.80
N GLU A 61 -2.66 15.41 -37.23
CA GLU A 61 -2.17 16.55 -36.45
C GLU A 61 -3.29 17.08 -35.56
N VAL A 62 -3.01 17.25 -34.27
CA VAL A 62 -3.95 17.73 -33.25
C VAL A 62 -3.28 18.82 -32.42
N GLU A 63 -3.94 19.97 -32.29
CA GLU A 63 -3.53 21.02 -31.36
C GLU A 63 -4.04 20.65 -29.96
N ILE A 64 -3.12 20.53 -29.00
CA ILE A 64 -3.40 20.16 -27.61
C ILE A 64 -2.88 21.27 -26.68
N GLU A 65 -3.69 21.65 -25.71
CA GLU A 65 -3.25 22.46 -24.58
C GLU A 65 -2.59 21.56 -23.54
N LEU A 66 -1.32 21.84 -23.21
CA LEU A 66 -0.49 20.97 -22.39
C LEU A 66 -0.94 21.02 -20.92
N PRO A 67 -1.27 19.87 -20.28
CA PRO A 67 -1.62 19.82 -18.86
C PRO A 67 -0.43 20.07 -17.93
N ASP A 68 -0.71 20.26 -16.63
CA ASP A 68 0.27 20.59 -15.58
C ASP A 68 1.49 19.65 -15.51
N ARG A 69 1.33 18.39 -15.92
CA ARG A 69 2.42 17.40 -15.93
C ARG A 69 3.58 17.77 -16.85
N PHE A 70 3.38 18.68 -17.81
CA PHE A 70 4.43 19.19 -18.71
C PHE A 70 5.24 20.35 -18.12
N GLY A 71 5.10 20.62 -16.81
CA GLY A 71 5.96 21.53 -16.06
C GLY A 71 5.97 22.95 -16.64
N GLU A 72 7.14 23.42 -17.08
CA GLU A 72 7.32 24.77 -17.65
C GLU A 72 6.57 25.00 -18.97
N ASN A 73 6.05 23.93 -19.57
CA ASN A 73 5.25 23.99 -20.79
C ASN A 73 3.74 23.86 -20.54
N ALA A 74 3.30 23.69 -19.28
CA ALA A 74 1.89 23.66 -18.92
C ALA A 74 1.15 24.92 -19.39
N GLY A 75 -0.08 24.73 -19.90
CA GLY A 75 -0.95 25.79 -20.44
C GLY A 75 -0.53 26.32 -21.82
N LYS A 76 0.59 25.86 -22.40
CA LYS A 76 0.94 26.21 -23.79
C LYS A 76 0.22 25.29 -24.76
N LYS A 77 -0.01 25.79 -25.97
CA LYS A 77 -0.54 25.01 -27.09
C LYS A 77 0.61 24.35 -27.85
N ALA A 78 0.49 23.05 -28.08
CA ALA A 78 1.44 22.27 -28.87
C ALA A 78 0.70 21.52 -29.99
N ASN A 79 1.31 21.46 -31.17
CA ASN A 79 0.83 20.64 -32.27
C ASN A 79 1.46 19.26 -32.18
N PHE A 80 0.64 18.23 -32.03
CA PHE A 80 1.06 16.84 -32.00
C PHE A 80 0.69 16.14 -33.30
N ILE A 81 1.68 15.53 -33.95
CA ILE A 81 1.46 14.57 -35.01
C ILE A 81 1.34 13.20 -34.33
N ILE A 82 0.15 12.63 -34.37
CA ILE A 82 -0.17 11.35 -33.75
C ILE A 82 -0.35 10.31 -34.85
N LYS A 83 0.38 9.20 -34.73
CA LYS A 83 0.26 8.05 -35.61
C LYS A 83 -0.31 6.89 -34.83
N LEU A 84 -1.46 6.39 -35.26
CA LEU A 84 -2.09 5.20 -34.68
C LEU A 84 -1.50 3.95 -35.32
N THR A 85 -0.90 3.07 -34.51
CA THR A 85 -0.25 1.84 -34.98
C THR A 85 -1.20 0.65 -34.89
N GLU A 86 -1.87 0.48 -33.76
CA GLU A 86 -2.74 -0.66 -33.47
C GLU A 86 -3.98 -0.25 -32.68
N ILE A 87 -5.10 -0.92 -32.94
CA ILE A 87 -6.32 -0.85 -32.14
C ILE A 87 -6.58 -2.24 -31.54
N SER A 88 -6.55 -2.34 -30.22
CA SER A 88 -6.81 -3.55 -29.44
C SER A 88 -8.01 -3.33 -28.52
N PHE A 89 -8.58 -4.41 -27.99
CA PHE A 89 -9.66 -4.33 -27.00
C PHE A 89 -9.42 -5.38 -25.92
N VAL A 90 -9.90 -5.12 -24.70
CA VAL A 90 -9.78 -6.07 -23.61
C VAL A 90 -10.75 -7.21 -23.86
N LYS A 91 -10.24 -8.37 -24.27
CA LYS A 91 -11.01 -9.61 -24.29
C LYS A 91 -10.98 -10.23 -22.90
N ARG A 92 -12.14 -10.30 -22.23
CA ARG A 92 -12.26 -11.06 -20.98
C ARG A 92 -11.95 -12.53 -21.28
N PRO A 93 -11.09 -13.19 -20.46
CA PRO A 93 -10.84 -14.61 -20.63
C PRO A 93 -12.13 -15.39 -20.35
N GLU A 94 -12.25 -16.54 -20.98
CA GLU A 94 -13.29 -17.51 -20.63
C GLU A 94 -12.89 -18.18 -19.31
N LEU A 95 -13.87 -18.40 -18.44
CA LEU A 95 -13.68 -19.07 -17.16
C LEU A 95 -13.71 -20.59 -17.39
N ASP A 96 -12.70 -21.09 -18.08
CA ASP A 96 -12.53 -22.51 -18.41
C ASP A 96 -11.50 -23.20 -17.49
N GLU A 97 -11.33 -24.51 -17.66
CA GLU A 97 -10.39 -25.33 -16.87
C GLU A 97 -8.96 -24.75 -16.89
N SER A 98 -8.49 -24.26 -18.05
CA SER A 98 -7.17 -23.65 -18.18
C SER A 98 -7.02 -22.33 -17.43
N PHE A 99 -8.12 -21.59 -17.27
CA PHE A 99 -8.17 -20.40 -16.44
C PHE A 99 -8.09 -20.78 -14.97
N PHE A 100 -8.89 -21.75 -14.52
CA PHE A 100 -8.92 -22.17 -13.12
C PHE A 100 -7.60 -22.80 -12.66
N GLU A 101 -6.95 -23.61 -13.52
CA GLU A 101 -5.61 -24.16 -13.26
C GLU A 101 -4.56 -23.09 -12.94
N LYS A 102 -4.61 -21.92 -13.62
CA LYS A 102 -3.67 -20.81 -13.36
C LYS A 102 -3.83 -20.20 -11.96
N TYR A 103 -5.03 -20.29 -11.40
CA TYR A 103 -5.34 -19.82 -10.05
C TYR A 103 -5.31 -20.95 -9.02
N GLY A 104 -5.00 -22.19 -9.44
CA GLY A 104 -4.94 -23.35 -8.57
C GLY A 104 -6.30 -23.76 -7.99
N VAL A 105 -7.38 -23.51 -8.73
CA VAL A 105 -8.76 -23.85 -8.33
C VAL A 105 -9.39 -24.78 -9.36
N VAL A 106 -10.45 -25.50 -8.98
CA VAL A 106 -11.14 -26.48 -9.83
C VAL A 106 -12.24 -25.84 -10.66
N ASP A 107 -12.92 -24.82 -10.13
CA ASP A 107 -14.06 -24.19 -10.79
C ASP A 107 -14.29 -22.72 -10.34
N GLU A 108 -15.35 -22.12 -10.90
CA GLU A 108 -15.76 -20.75 -10.58
C GLU A 108 -16.20 -20.59 -9.12
N ALA A 109 -16.78 -21.63 -8.51
CA ALA A 109 -17.28 -21.56 -7.15
C ALA A 109 -16.10 -21.47 -6.16
N GLU A 110 -15.09 -22.32 -6.32
CA GLU A 110 -13.87 -22.27 -5.51
C GLU A 110 -13.09 -20.97 -5.73
N LEU A 111 -13.02 -20.48 -6.98
CA LEU A 111 -12.41 -19.18 -7.26
C LEU A 111 -13.11 -18.05 -6.50
N LYS A 112 -14.45 -18.03 -6.51
CA LYS A 112 -15.24 -17.02 -5.80
C LYS A 112 -15.08 -17.10 -4.30
N GLU A 113 -15.00 -18.31 -3.76
CA GLU A 113 -14.76 -18.54 -2.34
C GLU A 113 -13.39 -17.99 -1.93
N ASN A 114 -12.32 -18.37 -2.64
CA ASN A 114 -10.95 -17.91 -2.37
C ASN A 114 -10.83 -16.38 -2.45
N VAL A 115 -11.46 -15.78 -3.47
CA VAL A 115 -11.53 -14.32 -3.61
C VAL A 115 -12.35 -13.71 -2.46
N GLY A 116 -13.47 -14.33 -2.08
CA GLY A 116 -14.30 -13.92 -0.96
C GLY A 116 -13.53 -13.89 0.36
N VAL A 117 -12.84 -14.98 0.69
CA VAL A 117 -11.96 -15.10 1.87
C VAL A 117 -10.90 -14.00 1.87
N THR A 118 -10.25 -13.78 0.72
CA THR A 118 -9.22 -12.74 0.57
C THR A 118 -9.80 -11.33 0.79
N ILE A 119 -10.98 -11.04 0.23
CA ILE A 119 -11.66 -9.75 0.39
C ILE A 119 -12.06 -9.53 1.84
N ILE A 120 -12.67 -10.53 2.48
CA ILE A 120 -13.10 -10.48 3.88
C ILE A 120 -11.87 -10.25 4.78
N SER A 121 -10.81 -11.04 4.61
CA SER A 121 -9.57 -10.89 5.38
C SER A 121 -8.98 -9.48 5.25
N ARG A 122 -8.88 -8.96 4.02
CA ARG A 122 -8.39 -7.60 3.77
C ARG A 122 -9.27 -6.54 4.43
N LYS A 123 -10.60 -6.63 4.26
CA LYS A 123 -11.54 -5.65 4.82
C LYS A 123 -11.57 -5.70 6.34
N THR A 124 -11.48 -6.88 6.92
CA THR A 124 -11.36 -7.07 8.37
C THR A 124 -10.09 -6.43 8.91
N ALA A 125 -8.94 -6.63 8.25
CA ALA A 125 -7.67 -6.00 8.65
C ALA A 125 -7.72 -4.46 8.53
N GLU A 126 -8.31 -3.94 7.46
CA GLU A 126 -8.52 -2.51 7.23
C GLU A 126 -9.38 -1.89 8.34
N LEU A 127 -10.54 -2.49 8.64
CA LEU A 127 -11.43 -2.03 9.72
C LEU A 127 -10.75 -2.09 11.09
N LYS A 128 -10.05 -3.19 11.42
CA LYS A 128 -9.28 -3.26 12.69
C LYS A 128 -8.28 -2.12 12.78
N SER A 129 -7.55 -1.84 11.71
CA SER A 129 -6.59 -0.72 11.67
C SER A 129 -7.28 0.63 11.90
N GLU A 130 -8.39 0.89 11.23
CA GLU A 130 -9.17 2.13 11.40
C GLU A 130 -9.67 2.29 12.83
N TYR A 131 -10.23 1.23 13.43
CA TYR A 131 -10.69 1.25 14.81
C TYR A 131 -9.55 1.47 15.80
N ARG A 132 -8.39 0.82 15.61
CA ARG A 132 -7.21 1.05 16.45
C ARG A 132 -6.76 2.50 16.41
N ILE A 133 -6.71 3.11 15.22
CA ILE A 133 -6.36 4.53 15.07
C ILE A 133 -7.40 5.40 15.80
N ALA A 134 -8.68 5.17 15.57
CA ALA A 134 -9.75 5.96 16.18
C ALA A 134 -9.75 5.85 17.71
N VAL A 135 -9.58 4.63 18.26
CA VAL A 135 -9.52 4.41 19.71
C VAL A 135 -8.24 4.99 20.30
N ARG A 136 -7.08 4.86 19.63
CA ARG A 136 -5.83 5.48 20.10
C ARG A 136 -5.97 6.99 20.21
N THR A 137 -6.55 7.64 19.20
CA THR A 137 -6.82 9.09 19.24
C THR A 137 -7.76 9.44 20.39
N GLN A 138 -8.90 8.75 20.51
CA GLN A 138 -9.86 9.02 21.59
C GLN A 138 -9.28 8.78 22.98
N LEU A 139 -8.49 7.72 23.19
CA LEU A 139 -7.82 7.46 24.46
C LEU A 139 -6.81 8.56 24.79
N SER A 140 -6.06 9.03 23.79
CA SER A 140 -5.13 10.14 23.97
C SER A 140 -5.85 11.43 24.37
N ASP A 141 -7.00 11.72 23.76
CA ASP A 141 -7.77 12.94 24.03
C ASP A 141 -8.50 12.87 25.39
N LEU A 142 -9.01 11.70 25.77
CA LEU A 142 -9.70 11.49 27.04
C LEU A 142 -8.75 11.55 28.24
N TYR A 143 -7.51 11.13 28.07
CA TYR A 143 -6.50 11.04 29.12
C TYR A 143 -5.32 11.98 28.87
N ASP A 144 -5.59 13.22 28.43
CA ASP A 144 -4.56 14.25 28.21
C ASP A 144 -4.13 14.99 29.50
N GLU A 145 -4.65 14.61 30.67
CA GLU A 145 -4.38 15.31 31.93
C GLU A 145 -3.85 14.37 33.03
N PHE A 146 -2.65 13.82 32.80
CA PHE A 146 -1.85 13.22 33.88
C PHE A 146 -0.35 13.54 33.74
N ASP A 147 0.31 13.67 34.88
CA ASP A 147 1.73 14.00 34.95
C ASP A 147 2.58 12.79 34.53
N LEU A 148 3.58 13.06 33.70
CA LEU A 148 4.56 12.07 33.27
C LEU A 148 5.81 12.18 34.15
N PRO A 149 6.48 11.06 34.47
CA PRO A 149 7.76 11.10 35.19
C PRO A 149 8.79 11.94 34.44
N GLU A 150 9.36 12.94 35.12
CA GLU A 150 10.30 13.90 34.51
C GLU A 150 11.53 13.20 33.93
N GLU A 151 12.06 12.17 34.62
CA GLU A 151 13.19 11.37 34.13
C GLU A 151 12.92 10.70 32.78
N LEU A 152 11.70 10.19 32.57
CA LEU A 152 11.32 9.58 31.29
C LEU A 152 11.14 10.65 30.21
N MET A 153 10.58 11.80 30.57
CA MET A 153 10.44 12.92 29.62
C MET A 153 11.80 13.44 29.16
N GLU A 154 12.78 13.57 30.05
CA GLU A 154 14.13 13.96 29.68
C GLU A 154 14.81 12.92 28.79
N PHE A 155 14.63 11.63 29.10
CA PHE A 155 15.13 10.55 28.25
C PHE A 155 14.57 10.64 26.81
N GLU A 156 13.26 10.83 26.65
CA GLU A 156 12.64 10.93 25.32
C GLU A 156 13.12 12.19 24.57
N LYS A 157 13.29 13.33 25.26
CA LYS A 157 13.86 14.54 24.66
C LYS A 157 15.27 14.30 24.13
N GLU A 158 16.10 13.54 24.86
CA GLU A 158 17.43 13.16 24.38
C GLU A 158 17.35 12.26 23.14
N GLN A 159 16.39 11.33 23.06
CA GLN A 159 16.22 10.49 21.87
C GLN A 159 15.82 11.31 20.64
N VAL A 160 14.85 12.21 20.80
CA VAL A 160 14.43 13.15 19.74
C VAL A 160 15.62 13.98 19.29
N GLN A 161 16.44 14.48 20.21
CA GLN A 161 17.63 15.27 19.87
C GLN A 161 18.66 14.45 19.07
N LYS A 162 18.93 13.20 19.48
CA LYS A 162 19.83 12.28 18.74
C LYS A 162 19.32 11.98 17.34
N GLU A 163 18.02 11.78 17.18
CA GLU A 163 17.41 11.55 15.87
C GLU A 163 17.54 12.78 14.96
N LEU A 164 17.32 13.97 15.50
CA LEU A 164 17.50 15.23 14.75
C LEU A 164 18.94 15.47 14.35
N GLU A 165 19.90 15.15 15.21
CA GLU A 165 21.33 15.23 14.88
C GLU A 165 21.69 14.29 13.73
N LYS A 166 21.15 13.07 13.73
CA LYS A 166 21.34 12.12 12.63
C LYS A 166 20.73 12.66 11.32
N ILE A 167 19.50 13.17 11.36
CA ILE A 167 18.85 13.75 10.17
C ILE A 167 19.64 14.94 9.63
N SER A 168 20.13 15.81 10.52
CA SER A 168 20.93 16.99 10.16
C SER A 168 22.29 16.63 9.57
N ALA A 169 22.85 15.47 9.96
CA ALA A 169 24.10 14.95 9.40
C ALA A 169 23.90 14.32 8.01
N GLU A 170 22.72 13.79 7.72
CA GLU A 170 22.38 13.18 6.42
C GLU A 170 21.84 14.20 5.39
N LYS A 171 21.21 15.28 5.86
CA LYS A 171 20.61 16.33 5.02
C LYS A 171 20.85 17.71 5.65
N GLU A 172 21.28 18.67 4.84
CA GLU A 172 21.31 20.07 5.26
C GLU A 172 19.88 20.56 5.48
N ILE A 173 19.50 20.74 6.75
CA ILE A 173 18.24 21.35 7.17
C ILE A 173 18.53 22.71 7.78
N THR A 174 17.60 23.64 7.62
CA THR A 174 17.74 24.97 8.22
C THR A 174 17.54 24.90 9.73
N GLU A 175 18.07 25.86 10.48
CA GLU A 175 17.88 25.91 11.95
C GLU A 175 16.40 26.14 12.33
N GLU A 176 15.62 26.83 11.48
CA GLU A 176 14.17 26.99 11.69
C GLU A 176 13.42 25.65 11.56
N GLU A 177 13.73 24.86 10.53
CA GLU A 177 13.16 23.52 10.36
C GLU A 177 13.57 22.58 11.49
N LYS A 178 14.81 22.70 11.97
CA LYS A 178 15.33 21.89 13.08
C LYS A 178 14.61 22.21 14.39
N GLU A 179 14.34 23.49 14.67
CA GLU A 179 13.53 23.89 15.83
C GLU A 179 12.12 23.32 15.75
N LYS A 180 11.46 23.50 14.60
CA LYS A 180 10.10 22.99 14.38
C LYS A 180 10.04 21.47 14.60
N LYS A 181 10.95 20.71 14.00
CA LYS A 181 11.01 19.25 14.17
C LYS A 181 11.32 18.85 15.61
N ARG A 182 12.09 19.63 16.35
CA ARG A 182 12.36 19.39 17.77
C ARG A 182 11.11 19.56 18.62
N GLN A 183 10.40 20.65 18.41
CA GLN A 183 9.15 20.90 19.13
C GLN A 183 8.10 19.83 18.80
N GLU A 184 7.93 19.49 17.51
CA GLU A 184 7.03 18.40 17.08
C GLU A 184 7.46 17.06 17.69
N GLY A 185 8.75 16.74 17.68
CA GLY A 185 9.29 15.51 18.28
C GLY A 185 9.04 15.43 19.78
N TYR A 186 9.20 16.54 20.52
CA TYR A 186 8.93 16.58 21.96
C TYR A 186 7.45 16.39 22.29
N GLU A 187 6.56 17.03 21.53
CA GLU A 187 5.11 16.85 21.70
C GLU A 187 4.68 15.42 21.35
N ASN A 188 5.24 14.83 20.29
CA ASN A 188 4.97 13.45 19.91
C ASN A 188 5.47 12.46 20.97
N ALA A 189 6.71 12.64 21.46
CA ALA A 189 7.27 11.83 22.54
C ALA A 189 6.40 11.88 23.80
N LYS A 190 5.91 13.06 24.17
CA LYS A 190 4.98 13.23 25.29
C LYS A 190 3.68 12.43 25.08
N LYS A 191 3.09 12.51 23.89
CA LYS A 191 1.87 11.76 23.53
C LYS A 191 2.08 10.26 23.51
N ASP A 192 3.20 9.80 22.95
CA ASP A 192 3.54 8.38 22.88
C ASP A 192 3.83 7.80 24.25
N LEU A 193 4.53 8.53 25.12
CA LEU A 193 4.76 8.11 26.50
C LEU A 193 3.44 8.01 27.28
N ARG A 194 2.51 8.96 27.08
CA ARG A 194 1.16 8.87 27.67
C ARG A 194 0.40 7.66 27.18
N MET A 195 0.37 7.46 25.87
CA MET A 195 -0.30 6.31 25.27
C MET A 195 0.26 5.01 25.82
N LYS A 196 1.58 4.91 25.97
CA LYS A 196 2.23 3.75 26.59
C LYS A 196 1.69 3.48 28.00
N PHE A 197 1.65 4.48 28.88
CA PHE A 197 1.10 4.32 30.23
C PHE A 197 -0.38 3.92 30.24
N ILE A 198 -1.19 4.47 29.33
CA ILE A 198 -2.60 4.11 29.18
C ILE A 198 -2.73 2.64 28.80
N LEU A 199 -1.99 2.20 27.77
CA LEU A 199 -2.02 0.82 27.29
C LEU A 199 -1.49 -0.16 28.35
N ASP A 200 -0.39 0.18 29.03
CA ASP A 200 0.17 -0.62 30.12
C ASP A 200 -0.85 -0.80 31.25
N SER A 201 -1.53 0.27 31.65
CA SER A 201 -2.58 0.22 32.67
C SER A 201 -3.76 -0.67 32.26
N ILE A 202 -4.22 -0.56 31.01
CA ILE A 202 -5.30 -1.41 30.48
C ILE A 202 -4.86 -2.89 30.46
N SER A 203 -3.63 -3.14 30.01
CA SER A 203 -3.03 -4.49 29.96
C SER A 203 -3.02 -5.16 31.34
N GLU A 204 -2.59 -4.43 32.38
CA GLU A 204 -2.57 -4.91 33.76
C GLU A 204 -3.98 -5.17 34.30
N HIS A 205 -4.93 -4.26 34.07
CA HIS A 205 -6.30 -4.38 34.56
C HIS A 205 -7.08 -5.52 33.89
N GLU A 206 -6.93 -5.70 32.58
CA GLU A 206 -7.57 -6.78 31.81
C GLU A 206 -6.80 -8.10 31.89
N LYS A 207 -5.60 -8.11 32.51
CA LYS A 207 -4.70 -9.28 32.61
C LYS A 207 -4.40 -9.87 31.24
N MET A 208 -4.08 -9.00 30.29
CA MET A 208 -3.77 -9.37 28.92
C MET A 208 -2.51 -10.24 28.89
N ASN A 209 -2.57 -11.34 28.15
CA ASN A 209 -1.40 -12.17 27.85
C ASN A 209 -1.07 -12.01 26.37
N PHE A 210 0.19 -11.73 26.08
CA PHE A 210 0.66 -11.59 24.71
C PHE A 210 1.19 -12.92 24.17
N ASP A 211 0.71 -13.35 23.00
CA ASP A 211 1.28 -14.48 22.27
C ASP A 211 2.51 -14.03 21.48
N GLU A 212 3.70 -14.29 22.02
CA GLU A 212 4.97 -13.98 21.34
C GLU A 212 5.11 -14.67 19.97
N ASN A 213 4.39 -15.78 19.74
CA ASN A 213 4.42 -16.45 18.44
C ASN A 213 3.83 -15.57 17.33
N GLU A 214 2.93 -14.63 17.63
CA GLU A 214 2.39 -13.71 16.63
C GLU A 214 3.47 -12.74 16.11
N ALA A 215 4.28 -12.20 17.01
CA ALA A 215 5.41 -11.35 16.64
C ALA A 215 6.46 -12.15 15.86
N ALA A 216 6.72 -13.41 16.25
CA ALA A 216 7.66 -14.29 15.55
C ALA A 216 7.20 -14.60 14.13
N ARG A 217 5.91 -14.92 13.92
CA ARG A 217 5.33 -15.17 12.59
C ARG A 217 5.51 -13.96 11.67
N GLU A 218 5.24 -12.76 12.16
CA GLU A 218 5.42 -11.55 11.36
C GLU A 218 6.90 -11.26 11.04
N PHE A 219 7.79 -11.41 12.03
CA PHE A 219 9.22 -11.23 11.82
C PHE A 219 9.77 -12.16 10.75
N VAL A 220 9.36 -13.44 10.79
CA VAL A 220 9.72 -14.43 9.77
C VAL A 220 9.19 -14.02 8.39
N GLY A 221 7.92 -13.59 8.31
CA GLY A 221 7.32 -13.14 7.05
C GLY A 221 8.05 -11.95 6.43
N LEU A 222 8.42 -10.95 7.25
CA LEU A 222 9.17 -9.78 6.77
C LEU A 222 10.59 -10.15 6.31
N ALA A 223 11.26 -11.07 7.02
CA ALA A 223 12.56 -11.59 6.59
C ALA A 223 12.46 -12.33 5.25
N GLN A 224 11.42 -13.14 5.04
CA GLN A 224 11.19 -13.87 3.79
C GLN A 224 10.92 -12.92 2.61
N ILE A 225 10.08 -11.90 2.79
CA ILE A 225 9.78 -10.91 1.74
C ILE A 225 11.05 -10.16 1.32
N THR A 226 11.96 -9.91 2.26
CA THR A 226 13.25 -9.23 1.99
C THR A 226 14.37 -10.20 1.56
N GLY A 227 14.08 -11.50 1.41
CA GLY A 227 15.05 -12.52 1.00
C GLY A 227 16.11 -12.83 2.06
N GLN A 228 15.87 -12.47 3.32
CA GLN A 228 16.79 -12.67 4.44
C GLN A 228 16.43 -13.93 5.24
N SER A 229 17.45 -14.55 5.84
CA SER A 229 17.24 -15.67 6.78
C SER A 229 16.80 -15.12 8.15
N PRO A 230 15.63 -15.52 8.69
CA PRO A 230 15.15 -15.03 9.99
C PRO A 230 16.15 -15.31 11.12
N ASP A 231 16.72 -16.51 11.17
CA ASP A 231 17.69 -16.94 12.20
C ASP A 231 18.98 -16.11 12.19
N LYS A 232 19.42 -15.67 11.00
CA LYS A 232 20.58 -14.78 10.88
C LYS A 232 20.21 -13.35 11.22
N LEU A 233 19.04 -12.89 10.76
CA LEU A 233 18.58 -11.53 10.96
C LEU A 233 18.42 -11.22 12.45
N ILE A 234 17.79 -12.10 13.23
CA ILE A 234 17.56 -11.91 14.67
C ILE A 234 18.86 -11.83 15.49
N GLN A 235 19.99 -12.34 14.96
CA GLN A 235 21.29 -12.24 15.63
C GLN A 235 21.95 -10.87 15.46
N THR A 236 21.49 -10.07 14.50
CA THR A 236 22.02 -8.72 14.24
C THR A 236 21.37 -7.67 15.16
N PRO A 237 22.05 -6.54 15.47
CA PRO A 237 21.44 -5.44 16.22
C PRO A 237 20.15 -4.92 15.56
N PHE A 238 20.16 -4.80 14.23
CA PHE A 238 19.00 -4.35 13.45
C PHE A 238 17.82 -5.32 13.56
N GLY A 239 18.05 -6.63 13.38
CA GLY A 239 16.96 -7.61 13.48
C GLY A 239 16.41 -7.74 14.90
N ARG A 240 17.24 -7.58 15.94
CA ARG A 240 16.75 -7.51 17.33
C ARG A 240 15.86 -6.29 17.55
N ASP A 241 16.29 -5.11 17.11
CA ASP A 241 15.49 -3.88 17.21
C ASP A 241 14.17 -4.03 16.45
N MET A 242 14.21 -4.56 15.24
CA MET A 242 13.02 -4.85 14.44
C MET A 242 12.06 -5.79 15.16
N TYR A 243 12.54 -6.90 15.71
CA TYR A 243 11.70 -7.85 16.45
C TYR A 243 11.07 -7.22 17.69
N GLN A 244 11.82 -6.42 18.45
CA GLN A 244 11.28 -5.71 19.61
C GLN A 244 10.21 -4.69 19.23
N ARG A 245 10.39 -3.96 18.12
CA ARG A 245 9.34 -3.06 17.59
C ARG A 245 8.08 -3.81 17.20
N ILE A 246 8.21 -5.00 16.61
CA ILE A 246 7.07 -5.87 16.27
C ILE A 246 6.34 -6.28 17.55
N ILE A 247 7.06 -6.73 18.58
CA ILE A 247 6.47 -7.10 19.88
C ILE A 247 5.67 -5.93 20.47
N ILE A 248 6.30 -4.75 20.61
CA ILE A 248 5.67 -3.57 21.21
C ILE A 248 4.41 -3.17 20.42
N ARG A 249 4.51 -3.15 19.09
CA ARG A 249 3.37 -2.81 18.22
C ARG A 249 2.23 -3.82 18.39
N LYS A 250 2.54 -5.12 18.33
CA LYS A 250 1.55 -6.20 18.45
C LYS A 250 0.87 -6.22 19.82
N GLN A 251 1.62 -5.95 20.89
CA GLN A 251 1.08 -5.80 22.24
C GLN A 251 0.10 -4.63 22.31
N GLY A 252 0.50 -3.46 21.84
CA GLY A 252 -0.38 -2.28 21.79
C GLY A 252 -1.64 -2.52 20.96
N ASP A 253 -1.48 -3.14 19.79
CA ASP A 253 -2.57 -3.54 18.90
C ASP A 253 -3.56 -4.48 19.58
N SER A 254 -3.08 -5.50 20.31
CA SER A 254 -3.93 -6.46 21.04
C SER A 254 -4.71 -5.78 22.18
N ILE A 255 -4.09 -4.83 22.88
CA ILE A 255 -4.76 -4.05 23.93
C ILE A 255 -5.86 -3.18 23.32
N LEU A 256 -5.58 -2.50 22.20
CA LEU A 256 -6.58 -1.69 21.50
C LEU A 256 -7.74 -2.55 20.96
N ASP A 257 -7.44 -3.71 20.39
CA ASP A 257 -8.46 -4.68 19.97
C ASP A 257 -9.34 -5.12 21.15
N ARG A 258 -8.74 -5.32 22.33
CA ARG A 258 -9.49 -5.63 23.55
C ARG A 258 -10.41 -4.49 23.98
N VAL A 259 -9.95 -3.24 23.90
CA VAL A 259 -10.79 -2.06 24.20
C VAL A 259 -11.96 -1.99 23.23
N VAL A 260 -11.70 -2.15 21.94
CA VAL A 260 -12.72 -2.20 20.88
C VAL A 260 -13.75 -3.29 21.17
N ALA A 261 -13.29 -4.52 21.46
CA ALA A 261 -14.15 -5.64 21.80
C ALA A 261 -15.00 -5.38 23.06
N ARG A 262 -14.46 -4.69 24.06
CA ARG A 262 -15.18 -4.35 25.28
C ARG A 262 -16.30 -3.32 25.05
N VAL A 263 -16.07 -2.35 24.17
CA VAL A 263 -17.01 -1.25 23.89
C VAL A 263 -18.11 -1.68 22.92
N PHE A 264 -17.75 -2.42 21.86
CA PHE A 264 -18.65 -2.75 20.77
C PHE A 264 -19.07 -4.23 20.70
N GLY A 265 -18.49 -5.10 21.54
CA GLY A 265 -18.60 -6.56 21.44
C GLY A 265 -17.49 -7.16 20.57
N ASP A 266 -17.36 -8.50 20.55
CA ASP A 266 -16.44 -9.18 19.62
C ASP A 266 -16.86 -8.86 18.19
N LEU A 267 -16.11 -7.97 17.54
CA LEU A 267 -16.55 -7.35 16.29
C LEU A 267 -16.43 -8.25 15.06
N ILE A 268 -15.89 -9.45 15.22
CA ILE A 268 -15.68 -10.43 14.17
C ILE A 268 -15.90 -11.79 14.82
N GLU A 269 -16.98 -12.48 14.48
CA GLU A 269 -16.94 -13.94 14.55
C GLU A 269 -15.73 -14.34 13.71
N GLU A 270 -14.68 -14.86 14.35
CA GLU A 270 -13.68 -15.63 13.61
C GLU A 270 -14.49 -16.67 12.84
N ILE A 271 -14.64 -16.47 11.53
CA ILE A 271 -15.06 -17.56 10.66
C ILE A 271 -13.87 -18.52 10.73
N SER A 272 -13.91 -19.36 11.75
CA SER A 272 -13.14 -20.58 11.87
C SER A 272 -13.22 -21.24 10.50
N SER A 273 -12.08 -21.37 9.83
CA SER A 273 -11.94 -22.26 8.68
C SER A 273 -12.02 -23.71 9.17
N GLU A 274 -13.11 -24.08 9.85
CA GLU A 274 -13.45 -25.46 10.09
C GLU A 274 -14.09 -25.99 8.81
N ALA A 275 -13.46 -27.02 8.26
CA ALA A 275 -13.80 -27.80 7.08
C ALA A 275 -13.24 -27.31 5.72
N HIS A 276 -11.92 -27.31 5.60
CA HIS A 276 -11.35 -28.08 4.49
C HIS A 276 -10.38 -29.11 5.05
N GLU A 277 -10.86 -30.36 5.15
CA GLU A 277 -9.99 -31.52 5.29
C GLU A 277 -8.90 -31.43 4.23
N HIS A 278 -7.65 -31.37 4.67
CA HIS A 278 -6.54 -31.77 3.82
C HIS A 278 -6.81 -33.21 3.39
N VAL A 279 -7.25 -33.40 2.15
CA VAL A 279 -7.24 -34.71 1.51
C VAL A 279 -5.76 -35.08 1.37
N HIS A 280 -5.29 -35.89 2.31
CA HIS A 280 -4.02 -36.58 2.15
C HIS A 280 -4.19 -37.52 0.95
N ASP A 281 -3.48 -37.24 -0.14
CA ASP A 281 -3.27 -38.20 -1.22
C ASP A 281 -2.61 -39.46 -0.62
N GLU A 282 -3.16 -40.63 -0.91
CA GLU A 282 -2.84 -41.94 -0.32
C GLU A 282 -1.44 -42.48 -0.71
N ASN A 283 -0.41 -41.64 -0.91
CA ASN A 283 0.88 -42.09 -1.43
C ASN A 283 2.15 -41.46 -0.85
N CYS A 284 2.10 -40.83 0.33
CA CYS A 284 3.33 -40.44 1.03
C CYS A 284 3.77 -41.51 2.05
N GLU A 285 4.51 -42.52 1.57
CA GLU A 285 5.38 -43.33 2.42
C GLU A 285 6.57 -42.48 2.89
N HIS A 286 6.49 -41.91 4.10
CA HIS A 286 7.69 -41.46 4.81
C HIS A 286 7.63 -41.95 6.26
N ASP A 287 8.56 -42.87 6.56
CA ASP A 287 8.79 -43.51 7.83
C ASP A 287 9.41 -42.51 8.82
N HIS A 288 8.84 -42.40 10.02
CA HIS A 288 9.38 -41.57 11.10
C HIS A 288 9.97 -42.48 12.20
N THR A 289 11.30 -42.57 12.25
CA THR A 289 12.06 -42.87 13.49
C THR A 289 12.25 -41.62 14.33
#